data_AF-A0A6G1SRE5-F1
#
_entry.id   AF-A0A6G1SRE5-F1
#
_cell.length_a   1.000
_cell.length_b   1.000
_cell.length_c   1.000
_cell.angle_alpha   90.00
_cell.angle_beta   90.00
_cell.angle_gamma   90.00
#
_symmetry.space_group_name_H-M   'P 1'
#
loop_
_entity.id
_entity.type
_entity.pdbx_description
1 polymer ?
#
loop_
_entity_poly.entity_id
_entity_poly.type
_entity_poly.pdbx_seq_one_letter_code
_entity_poly.pdbx_strand_id
1 'polypeptide(L)'
;MTDATFNIDDPPDPSRPRNPWPRLLAFGVILLFGIVIFGACLVAYTRSAPARSLEVETNSLEVGLPRLLPAIPFGADRFGFTFGAWVVRAEDGQTHALLSRDPGSGCHVAWNPTTAAGGRVGVFIDPCDGSRYLEDGRVIDGPTPRGLDRFPYDIDGGTVVVDVERLWLGECVGAAGPDCSPPGEPVSRDLPSGPLR
;
A
#
# COMPACT_ATOMS: atom_id res chain seq x y z
N MET A 1 -47.56 38.52 27.49
CA MET A 1 -46.09 38.70 27.51
C MET A 1 -45.76 39.32 28.86
N THR A 2 -45.71 38.50 29.91
CA THR A 2 -45.44 38.96 31.27
C THR A 2 -43.95 38.90 31.48
N ASP A 3 -43.36 40.09 31.60
CA ASP A 3 -41.96 40.35 31.84
C ASP A 3 -41.63 39.92 33.27
N ALA A 4 -40.82 38.87 33.42
CA ALA A 4 -40.37 38.40 34.73
C ALA A 4 -39.17 39.26 35.16
N THR A 5 -39.45 40.40 35.79
CA THR A 5 -38.43 41.22 36.44
C THR A 5 -37.85 40.48 37.63
N PHE A 6 -36.63 39.97 37.48
CA PHE A 6 -35.82 39.39 38.55
C PHE A 6 -35.55 40.45 39.63
N ASN A 7 -36.05 40.24 40.84
CA ASN A 7 -35.89 41.16 41.95
C ASN A 7 -34.92 40.59 42.98
N ILE A 8 -33.94 41.39 43.43
CA ILE A 8 -32.87 40.94 44.34
C ILE A 8 -33.43 40.58 45.74
N ASP A 9 -34.61 41.11 46.06
CA ASP A 9 -35.28 40.92 47.36
C ASP A 9 -36.25 39.72 47.40
N ASP A 10 -36.33 38.90 46.34
CA ASP A 10 -37.20 37.72 46.34
C ASP A 10 -36.74 36.67 47.40
N PRO A 11 -37.68 36.01 48.10
CA PRO A 11 -37.33 35.02 49.10
C PRO A 11 -36.60 33.83 48.45
N PRO A 12 -35.58 33.25 49.12
CA PRO A 12 -34.80 32.16 48.54
C PRO A 12 -35.70 30.97 48.23
N ASP A 13 -35.68 30.53 46.96
CA ASP A 13 -36.48 29.41 46.45
C ASP A 13 -36.18 28.12 47.24
N PRO A 14 -37.13 27.63 48.06
CA PRO A 14 -36.93 26.45 48.90
C PRO A 14 -37.00 25.14 48.08
N SER A 15 -37.49 25.19 46.83
CA SER A 15 -37.58 24.03 45.95
C SER A 15 -36.24 23.69 45.29
N ARG A 16 -35.24 24.59 45.37
CA ARG A 16 -33.89 24.32 44.86
C ARG A 16 -33.27 23.14 45.63
N PRO A 17 -32.97 22.01 44.97
CA PRO A 17 -32.35 20.88 45.63
C PRO A 17 -30.99 21.29 46.19
N ARG A 18 -30.84 21.20 47.52
CA ARG A 18 -29.62 21.59 48.24
C ARG A 18 -28.46 20.62 48.03
N ASN A 19 -28.73 19.39 47.57
CA ASN A 19 -27.72 18.37 47.36
C ASN A 19 -27.17 18.41 45.92
N PRO A 20 -25.92 18.85 45.69
CA PRO A 20 -25.33 18.91 44.35
C PRO A 20 -24.88 17.53 43.84
N TRP A 21 -24.73 16.53 44.72
CA TRP A 21 -24.14 15.23 44.39
C TRP A 21 -24.81 14.49 43.24
N PRO A 22 -26.16 14.42 43.12
CA PRO A 22 -26.80 13.74 42.00
C PRO A 22 -26.44 14.34 40.64
N ARG A 23 -26.26 15.66 40.57
CA ARG A 23 -25.85 16.36 39.33
C ARG A 23 -24.39 16.06 39.00
N LEU A 24 -23.51 16.13 39.98
CA LEU A 24 -22.09 15.80 39.79
C LEU A 24 -21.88 14.34 39.38
N LEU A 25 -22.63 13.40 39.95
CA LEU A 25 -22.61 12.00 39.55
C LEU A 25 -23.13 11.82 38.11
N ALA A 26 -24.22 12.48 37.74
CA ALA A 26 -24.72 12.43 36.37
C ALA A 26 -23.71 12.98 35.35
N PHE A 27 -23.07 14.11 35.64
CA PHE A 27 -21.98 14.65 34.81
C PHE A 27 -20.79 13.69 34.75
N GLY A 28 -20.40 13.11 35.88
CA GLY A 28 -19.32 12.12 35.94
C GLY A 28 -19.61 10.88 35.08
N VAL A 29 -20.84 10.36 35.11
CA VAL A 29 -21.27 9.23 34.28
C VAL A 29 -21.24 9.59 32.79
N ILE A 30 -21.74 10.76 32.40
CA ILE A 30 -21.71 11.23 31.01
C ILE A 30 -20.26 11.36 30.52
N LEU A 31 -19.38 11.94 31.34
CA LEU A 31 -17.98 12.16 31.00
C LEU A 31 -17.21 10.83 30.87
N LEU A 32 -17.46 9.89 31.79
CA LEU A 32 -16.93 8.53 31.71
C LEU A 32 -17.40 7.82 30.43
N PHE A 33 -18.69 7.90 30.10
CA PHE A 33 -19.24 7.30 28.89
C PHE A 33 -18.62 7.91 27.63
N GLY A 34 -18.42 9.23 27.62
CA GLY A 34 -17.70 9.93 26.55
C GLY A 34 -16.26 9.43 26.37
N ILE A 35 -15.52 9.26 27.47
CA ILE A 35 -14.15 8.72 27.43
C ILE A 35 -14.13 7.28 26.89
N VAL A 36 -15.07 6.43 27.33
CA VAL A 36 -15.15 5.04 26.88
C VAL A 36 -15.47 4.95 25.40
N ILE A 37 -16.47 5.70 24.91
CA ILE A 37 -16.80 5.73 23.48
C ILE A 37 -15.63 6.25 22.67
N PHE A 38 -15.02 7.37 23.09
CA PHE A 38 -13.88 7.95 22.39
C PHE A 38 -12.71 6.96 22.31
N GLY A 39 -12.40 6.28 23.41
CA GLY A 39 -11.38 5.23 23.44
C GLY A 39 -11.70 4.07 22.50
N ALA A 40 -12.95 3.60 22.48
CA ALA A 40 -13.38 2.54 21.57
C ALA A 40 -13.29 2.97 20.09
N CYS A 41 -13.73 4.19 19.77
CA CYS A 41 -13.61 4.76 18.42
C CYS A 41 -12.15 4.90 17.99
N LEU A 42 -11.26 5.34 18.89
CA LEU A 42 -9.83 5.48 18.59
C LEU A 42 -9.18 4.11 18.31
N VAL A 43 -9.52 3.07 19.09
CA VAL A 43 -9.05 1.70 18.85
C VAL A 43 -9.59 1.16 17.52
N ALA A 44 -10.86 1.39 17.22
CA ALA A 44 -11.44 0.98 15.95
C ALA A 44 -10.75 1.68 14.77
N TYR A 45 -10.50 2.99 14.88
CA TYR A 45 -9.82 3.76 13.84
C TYR A 45 -8.38 3.28 13.60
N THR A 46 -7.61 3.04 14.67
CA THR A 46 -6.21 2.58 14.57
C THR A 46 -6.09 1.16 14.04
N ARG A 47 -7.11 0.31 14.22
CA ARG A 47 -7.13 -1.07 13.68
C ARG A 47 -7.69 -1.17 12.27
N SER A 48 -8.46 -0.19 11.81
CA SER A 48 -9.08 -0.18 10.48
C SER A 48 -8.25 0.54 9.43
N ALA A 49 -6.93 0.66 9.60
CA ALA A 49 -6.08 1.17 8.53
C ALA A 49 -6.24 0.22 7.31
N PRO A 50 -6.75 0.72 6.17
CA PRO A 50 -6.94 -0.11 4.99
C PRO A 50 -5.58 -0.68 4.57
N ALA A 51 -5.55 -1.98 4.27
CA ALA A 51 -4.36 -2.62 3.72
C ALA A 51 -3.92 -1.83 2.49
N ARG A 52 -2.62 -1.56 2.37
CA ARG A 52 -2.11 -0.86 1.20
C ARG A 52 -2.14 -1.87 0.05
N SER A 53 -3.18 -1.78 -0.79
CA SER A 53 -3.33 -2.59 -2.00
C SER A 53 -3.45 -1.73 -3.25
N LEU A 54 -3.05 -2.30 -4.39
CA LEU A 54 -3.36 -1.77 -5.71
C LEU A 54 -4.27 -2.75 -6.43
N GLU A 55 -5.34 -2.25 -7.03
CA GLU A 55 -6.38 -3.09 -7.62
C GLU A 55 -6.51 -2.84 -9.12
N VAL A 56 -6.68 -3.93 -9.87
CA VAL A 56 -6.95 -3.88 -11.30
C VAL A 56 -7.88 -5.00 -11.72
N GLU A 57 -8.90 -4.66 -12.51
CA GLU A 57 -9.83 -5.66 -13.01
C GLU A 57 -9.13 -6.59 -14.02
N THR A 58 -9.37 -7.90 -13.86
CA THR A 58 -8.81 -8.95 -14.70
C THR A 58 -9.22 -8.75 -16.17
N ASN A 59 -10.46 -8.34 -16.44
CA ASN A 59 -10.97 -8.08 -17.79
C ASN A 59 -10.20 -6.97 -18.56
N SER A 60 -9.51 -6.09 -17.84
CA SER A 60 -8.83 -4.91 -18.37
C SER A 60 -7.33 -5.15 -18.60
N LEU A 61 -6.85 -6.34 -18.22
CA LEU A 61 -5.50 -6.79 -18.50
C LEU A 61 -5.50 -7.58 -19.79
N GLU A 62 -4.83 -7.04 -20.80
CA GLU A 62 -4.54 -7.74 -22.05
C GLU A 62 -3.43 -8.78 -21.79
N VAL A 63 -3.56 -9.96 -22.41
CA VAL A 63 -2.57 -11.03 -22.28
C VAL A 63 -1.27 -10.61 -22.97
N GLY A 64 -0.15 -10.74 -22.27
CA GLY A 64 1.19 -10.37 -22.74
C GLY A 64 1.48 -8.87 -22.73
N LEU A 65 0.54 -8.02 -22.27
CA LEU A 65 0.75 -6.58 -22.16
C LEU A 65 0.70 -6.11 -20.70
N PRO A 66 1.85 -5.79 -20.09
CA PRO A 66 1.92 -5.25 -18.74
C PRO A 66 1.14 -3.95 -18.59
N ARG A 67 0.42 -3.82 -17.47
CA ARG A 67 -0.23 -2.59 -17.04
C ARG A 67 0.43 -2.03 -15.79
N LEU A 68 0.83 -0.76 -15.83
CA LEU A 68 1.39 -0.08 -14.66
C LEU A 68 0.27 0.45 -13.77
N LEU A 69 0.33 0.09 -12.49
CA LEU A 69 -0.46 0.69 -11.41
C LEU A 69 0.47 1.62 -10.61
N PRO A 70 0.43 2.94 -10.82
CA PRO A 70 1.32 3.86 -10.14
C PRO A 70 0.98 3.95 -8.65
N ALA A 71 2.01 3.97 -7.80
CA ALA A 71 1.89 4.09 -6.35
C ALA A 71 2.65 5.34 -5.88
N ILE A 72 1.93 6.46 -5.77
CA ILE A 72 2.49 7.77 -5.35
C ILE A 72 3.37 7.68 -4.09
N PRO A 73 3.02 6.91 -3.04
CA PRO A 73 3.85 6.80 -1.84
C PRO A 73 5.25 6.25 -2.09
N PHE A 74 5.48 5.50 -3.18
CA PHE A 74 6.79 4.95 -3.51
C PHE A 74 7.77 5.99 -4.05
N GLY A 75 7.30 7.18 -4.42
CA GLY A 75 8.12 8.22 -5.03
C GLY A 75 8.34 7.97 -6.53
N ALA A 76 9.41 8.56 -7.06
CA ALA A 76 9.76 8.52 -8.46
C ALA A 76 11.27 8.34 -8.65
N ASP A 77 11.68 7.91 -9.83
CA ASP A 77 13.09 7.83 -10.20
C ASP A 77 13.71 9.21 -10.46
N ARG A 78 15.00 9.23 -10.81
CA ARG A 78 15.77 10.44 -11.13
C ARG A 78 15.27 11.21 -12.37
N PHE A 79 14.42 10.60 -13.19
CA PHE A 79 13.81 11.21 -14.37
C PHE A 79 12.36 11.65 -14.10
N GLY A 80 11.83 11.40 -12.90
CA GLY A 80 10.49 11.79 -12.49
C GLY A 80 9.40 10.76 -12.82
N PHE A 81 9.75 9.52 -13.17
CA PHE A 81 8.78 8.45 -13.37
C PHE A 81 8.38 7.84 -12.02
N THR A 82 7.10 7.96 -11.68
CA THR A 82 6.53 7.40 -10.44
C THR A 82 6.63 5.88 -10.43
N PHE A 83 7.08 5.32 -9.30
CA PHE A 83 7.12 3.87 -9.12
C PHE A 83 5.72 3.29 -8.87
N GLY A 84 5.58 2.00 -9.11
CA GLY A 84 4.33 1.29 -8.96
C GLY A 84 4.48 -0.21 -9.14
N ALA A 85 3.36 -0.87 -9.39
CA ALA A 85 3.32 -2.29 -9.72
C ALA A 85 3.02 -2.48 -11.21
N TRP A 86 3.91 -3.16 -11.93
CA TRP A 86 3.59 -3.75 -13.22
C TRP A 86 2.78 -5.02 -12.99
N VAL A 87 1.54 -5.03 -13.48
CA VAL A 87 0.69 -6.23 -13.47
C VAL A 87 0.66 -6.82 -14.87
N VAL A 88 1.12 -8.06 -14.99
CA VAL A 88 1.23 -8.79 -16.24
C VAL A 88 0.35 -10.02 -16.18
N ARG A 89 -0.49 -10.24 -17.20
CA ARG A 89 -1.10 -11.54 -17.45
C ARG A 89 -0.30 -12.24 -18.54
N ALA A 90 0.45 -13.26 -18.17
CA ALA A 90 1.23 -14.06 -19.10
C ALA A 90 0.32 -14.95 -19.97
N GLU A 91 0.85 -15.41 -21.11
CA GLU A 91 0.13 -16.29 -22.04
C GLU A 91 -0.19 -17.67 -21.44
N ASP A 92 0.62 -18.13 -20.49
CA ASP A 92 0.40 -19.38 -19.75
C ASP A 92 -0.70 -19.28 -18.68
N GLY A 93 -1.34 -18.10 -18.57
CA GLY A 93 -2.41 -17.83 -17.60
C GLY A 93 -1.91 -17.37 -16.24
N GLN A 94 -0.59 -17.33 -15.99
CA GLN A 94 -0.05 -16.79 -14.76
C GLN A 94 -0.18 -15.26 -14.73
N THR A 95 -0.36 -14.72 -13.52
CA THR A 95 -0.28 -13.28 -13.29
C THR A 95 1.00 -12.97 -12.53
N HIS A 96 1.65 -11.87 -12.89
CA HIS A 96 2.83 -11.37 -12.20
C HIS A 96 2.56 -9.93 -11.76
N ALA A 97 2.85 -9.62 -10.51
CA ALA A 97 2.87 -8.26 -10.00
C ALA A 97 4.32 -7.92 -9.64
N LEU A 98 4.94 -7.00 -10.39
CA LEU A 98 6.36 -6.69 -10.30
C LEU A 98 6.54 -5.24 -9.86
N LEU A 99 7.53 -4.97 -9.02
CA LEU A 99 7.94 -3.59 -8.71
C LEU A 99 8.54 -2.95 -9.95
N SER A 100 8.07 -1.74 -10.30
CA SER A 100 8.56 -1.00 -11.45
C SER A 100 9.92 -0.34 -11.24
N ARG A 101 10.64 -0.67 -10.18
CA ARG A 101 11.96 -0.13 -9.81
C ARG A 101 13.03 -1.19 -10.04
N ASP A 102 14.08 -0.80 -10.74
CA ASP A 102 15.27 -1.61 -10.94
C ASP A 102 16.02 -1.83 -9.60
N PRO A 103 16.37 -3.08 -9.22
CA PRO A 103 17.08 -3.37 -7.97
C PRO A 103 18.51 -2.82 -7.89
N GLY A 104 19.18 -2.62 -9.03
CA GLY A 104 20.56 -2.15 -9.11
C GLY A 104 20.63 -0.63 -9.22
N SER A 105 20.06 -0.08 -10.29
CA SER A 105 20.11 1.35 -10.60
C SER A 105 19.09 2.17 -9.82
N GLY A 106 18.00 1.54 -9.36
CA GLY A 106 16.88 2.21 -8.71
C GLY A 106 15.99 2.99 -9.66
N CYS A 107 16.16 2.88 -10.98
CA CYS A 107 15.36 3.61 -11.97
C CYS A 107 14.05 2.90 -12.33
N HIS A 108 13.12 3.61 -12.96
CA HIS A 108 11.85 3.01 -13.37
C HIS A 108 12.04 2.14 -14.62
N VAL A 109 11.72 0.85 -14.56
CA VAL A 109 11.80 -0.05 -15.72
C VAL A 109 10.60 0.11 -16.63
N ALA A 110 10.85 0.22 -17.94
CA ALA A 110 9.83 0.42 -18.96
C ALA A 110 9.59 -0.86 -19.77
N TRP A 111 8.33 -1.14 -20.13
CA TRP A 111 8.01 -2.25 -21.02
C TRP A 111 8.32 -1.92 -22.48
N ASN A 112 9.02 -2.82 -23.17
CA ASN A 112 9.27 -2.77 -24.60
C ASN A 112 8.56 -3.96 -25.27
N PRO A 113 7.46 -3.74 -26.01
CA PRO A 113 6.65 -4.83 -26.58
C PRO A 113 7.21 -5.42 -27.88
N THR A 114 8.34 -4.93 -28.40
CA THR A 114 8.85 -5.35 -29.73
C THR A 114 10.11 -6.21 -29.65
N THR A 115 10.80 -6.22 -28.51
CA THR A 115 12.01 -7.02 -28.33
C THR A 115 11.65 -8.46 -28.02
N ALA A 116 12.16 -9.42 -28.79
CA ALA A 116 12.05 -10.84 -28.47
C ALA A 116 13.18 -11.32 -27.55
N ALA A 117 12.85 -12.03 -26.47
CA ALA A 117 13.80 -12.68 -25.56
C ALA A 117 13.17 -13.88 -24.86
N GLY A 118 13.96 -14.92 -24.55
CA GLY A 118 13.47 -16.09 -23.82
C GLY A 118 12.32 -16.86 -24.51
N GLY A 119 12.20 -16.76 -25.83
CA GLY A 119 11.09 -17.35 -26.60
C GLY A 119 9.77 -16.57 -26.54
N ARG A 120 9.76 -15.39 -25.92
CA ARG A 120 8.60 -14.48 -25.81
C ARG A 120 8.90 -13.14 -26.49
N VAL A 121 7.86 -12.38 -26.83
CA VAL A 121 7.98 -11.01 -27.37
C VAL A 121 7.57 -10.03 -26.27
N GLY A 122 8.50 -9.16 -25.90
CA GLY A 122 8.32 -8.19 -24.84
C GLY A 122 9.34 -8.35 -23.71
N VAL A 123 9.98 -7.25 -23.31
CA VAL A 123 10.91 -7.23 -22.17
C VAL A 123 10.79 -5.92 -21.40
N PHE A 124 11.05 -5.94 -20.10
CA PHE A 124 11.31 -4.71 -19.35
C PHE A 124 12.74 -4.26 -19.59
N ILE A 125 12.94 -2.95 -19.69
CA ILE A 125 14.25 -2.32 -19.91
C ILE A 125 14.43 -1.19 -18.90
N ASP A 126 15.53 -1.22 -18.17
CA ASP A 126 15.99 -0.09 -17.36
C ASP A 126 16.64 0.97 -18.28
N PRO A 127 16.12 2.21 -18.34
CA PRO A 127 16.75 3.29 -19.10
C PRO A 127 18.07 3.78 -18.51
N CYS A 128 18.41 3.44 -17.26
CA CYS A 128 19.62 3.93 -16.59
C CYS A 128 20.88 3.14 -16.95
N ASP A 129 20.85 1.82 -16.84
CA ASP A 129 22.01 0.97 -17.13
C ASP A 129 21.78 -0.09 -18.23
N GLY A 130 20.56 -0.15 -18.78
CA GLY A 130 20.20 -1.06 -19.86
C GLY A 130 19.85 -2.47 -19.41
N SER A 131 19.72 -2.74 -18.11
CA SER A 131 19.26 -4.03 -17.59
C SER A 131 17.93 -4.45 -18.20
N ARG A 132 17.81 -5.73 -18.56
CA ARG A 132 16.66 -6.29 -19.28
C ARG A 132 16.07 -7.44 -18.50
N TYR A 133 14.74 -7.47 -18.42
CA TYR A 133 14.00 -8.49 -17.68
C TYR A 133 12.89 -9.09 -18.53
N LEU A 134 12.61 -10.38 -18.31
CA LEU A 134 11.44 -11.06 -18.86
C LEU A 134 10.17 -10.50 -18.21
N GLU A 135 9.02 -10.81 -18.81
CA GLU A 135 7.70 -10.42 -18.30
C GLU A 135 7.38 -10.95 -16.89
N ASP A 136 8.09 -11.99 -16.44
CA ASP A 136 8.00 -12.57 -15.10
C ASP A 136 9.01 -11.96 -14.11
N GLY A 137 9.81 -10.98 -14.54
CA GLY A 137 10.79 -10.28 -13.75
C GLY A 137 12.18 -10.93 -13.68
N ARG A 138 12.41 -12.09 -14.32
CA ARG A 138 13.75 -12.69 -14.37
C ARG A 138 14.71 -11.89 -15.24
N VAL A 139 15.98 -11.81 -14.82
CA VAL A 139 17.04 -11.11 -15.55
C VAL A 139 17.35 -11.82 -16.86
N ILE A 140 17.48 -11.05 -17.94
CA ILE A 140 17.98 -11.50 -19.24
C ILE A 140 19.45 -11.12 -19.39
N ASP A 141 19.76 -9.84 -19.17
CA ASP A 141 21.08 -9.24 -19.35
C ASP A 141 21.18 -7.91 -18.58
N GLY A 142 22.40 -7.44 -18.31
CA GLY A 142 22.68 -6.17 -17.65
C GLY A 142 23.46 -6.31 -16.33
N PRO A 143 23.88 -5.18 -15.74
CA PRO A 143 24.66 -5.16 -14.50
C PRO A 143 23.82 -5.36 -13.23
N THR A 144 22.51 -5.51 -13.33
CA THR A 144 21.62 -5.72 -12.17
C THR A 144 22.00 -6.96 -11.34
N PRO A 145 22.00 -6.86 -10.00
CA PRO A 145 22.42 -7.97 -9.13
C PRO A 145 21.36 -9.07 -8.97
N ARG A 146 20.08 -8.79 -9.30
CA ARG A 146 18.95 -9.71 -9.12
C ARG A 146 17.80 -9.40 -10.07
N GLY A 147 16.83 -10.32 -10.17
CA GLY A 147 15.57 -10.07 -10.88
C GLY A 147 14.73 -8.95 -10.26
N LEU A 148 13.64 -8.57 -10.93
CA LEU A 148 12.68 -7.62 -10.37
C LEU A 148 12.00 -8.19 -9.12
N ASP A 149 11.80 -7.32 -8.13
CA ASP A 149 11.05 -7.68 -6.93
C ASP A 149 9.57 -7.86 -7.28
N ARG A 150 8.90 -8.79 -6.60
CA ARG A 150 7.52 -9.17 -6.88
C ARG A 150 6.64 -8.82 -5.70
N PHE A 151 5.42 -8.40 -5.98
CA PHE A 151 4.39 -8.24 -4.97
C PHE A 151 3.61 -9.54 -4.81
N PRO A 152 3.25 -9.94 -3.58
CA PRO A 152 2.16 -10.87 -3.38
C PRO A 152 0.87 -10.27 -3.96
N TYR A 153 0.03 -11.13 -4.50
CA TYR A 153 -1.28 -10.71 -4.99
C TYR A 153 -2.30 -11.82 -4.75
N ASP A 154 -3.57 -11.44 -4.74
CA ASP A 154 -4.70 -12.36 -4.79
C ASP A 154 -5.63 -11.98 -5.96
N ILE A 155 -6.46 -12.91 -6.41
CA ILE A 155 -7.49 -12.66 -7.41
C ILE A 155 -8.85 -12.88 -6.75
N ASP A 156 -9.50 -11.78 -6.36
CA ASP A 156 -10.81 -11.81 -5.72
C ASP A 156 -11.87 -11.25 -6.68
N GLY A 157 -12.92 -12.04 -6.96
CA GLY A 157 -14.06 -11.59 -7.77
C GLY A 157 -13.72 -11.11 -9.19
N GLY A 158 -12.57 -11.52 -9.76
CA GLY A 158 -12.10 -11.01 -11.04
C GLY A 158 -11.27 -9.72 -10.95
N THR A 159 -10.85 -9.32 -9.76
CA THR A 159 -9.92 -8.21 -9.52
C THR A 159 -8.60 -8.76 -9.01
N VAL A 160 -7.49 -8.34 -9.61
CA VAL A 160 -6.15 -8.60 -9.08
C VAL A 160 -5.90 -7.58 -7.98
N VAL A 161 -5.71 -8.05 -6.75
CA VAL A 161 -5.42 -7.25 -5.57
C VAL A 161 -3.94 -7.45 -5.20
N VAL A 162 -3.13 -6.44 -5.46
CA VAL A 162 -1.68 -6.45 -5.22
C VAL A 162 -1.39 -5.92 -3.81
N ASP A 163 -0.77 -6.74 -2.97
CA ASP A 163 -0.31 -6.37 -1.62
C ASP A 163 0.98 -5.55 -1.73
N VAL A 164 0.92 -4.25 -1.40
CA VAL A 164 2.06 -3.33 -1.47
C VAL A 164 2.67 -3.02 -0.10
N GLU A 165 2.45 -3.89 0.89
CA GLU A 165 3.07 -3.81 2.21
C GLU A 165 4.38 -4.61 2.29
N ARG A 166 4.58 -5.54 1.36
CA ARG A 166 5.77 -6.39 1.30
C ARG A 166 6.11 -6.76 -0.14
N LEU A 167 7.35 -7.17 -0.32
CA LEU A 167 7.91 -7.64 -1.58
C LEU A 167 8.57 -8.99 -1.39
N TRP A 168 8.58 -9.82 -2.43
CA TRP A 168 9.53 -10.91 -2.59
C TRP A 168 10.68 -10.42 -3.45
N LEU A 169 11.90 -10.52 -2.94
CA LEU A 169 13.07 -10.06 -3.66
C LEU A 169 13.27 -10.91 -4.92
N GLY A 170 13.74 -10.29 -6.00
CA GLY A 170 14.11 -11.05 -7.20
C GLY A 170 15.24 -12.05 -6.95
N GLU A 171 15.31 -13.07 -7.81
CA GLU A 171 16.34 -14.11 -7.71
C GLU A 171 17.73 -13.55 -8.00
N CYS A 172 18.74 -14.03 -7.26
CA CYS A 172 20.13 -13.60 -7.40
C CYS A 172 20.71 -13.91 -8.79
N VAL A 173 21.45 -12.96 -9.37
CA VAL A 173 22.33 -13.22 -10.52
C VAL A 173 23.68 -13.70 -10.00
N GLY A 174 23.94 -15.00 -10.08
CA GLY A 174 25.19 -15.60 -9.63
C GLY A 174 25.14 -16.06 -8.17
N ALA A 175 26.17 -15.71 -7.37
CA ALA A 175 26.25 -16.15 -5.98
C ALA A 175 25.19 -15.46 -5.11
N ALA A 176 24.57 -16.21 -4.19
CA ALA A 176 23.58 -15.67 -3.28
C ALA A 176 24.19 -14.55 -2.41
N GLY A 177 23.55 -13.38 -2.43
CA GLY A 177 23.88 -12.22 -1.60
C GLY A 177 22.78 -11.92 -0.58
N PRO A 178 23.03 -11.03 0.40
CA PRO A 178 22.04 -10.68 1.44
C PRO A 178 20.83 -9.92 0.90
N ASP A 179 20.95 -9.35 -0.31
CA ASP A 179 19.94 -8.54 -0.97
C ASP A 179 19.43 -9.23 -2.23
N CYS A 180 19.07 -10.51 -2.18
CA CYS A 180 18.35 -11.19 -3.25
C CYS A 180 17.76 -12.51 -2.73
N SER A 181 16.83 -13.09 -3.49
CA SER A 181 16.29 -14.42 -3.18
C SER A 181 17.19 -15.51 -3.77
N PRO A 182 17.66 -16.49 -2.98
CA PRO A 182 18.27 -17.69 -3.53
C PRO A 182 17.27 -18.47 -4.41
N PRO A 183 17.75 -19.25 -5.40
CA PRO A 183 16.88 -20.09 -6.21
C PRO A 183 16.03 -21.05 -5.37
N GLY A 184 14.70 -20.95 -5.49
CA GLY A 184 13.75 -21.79 -4.77
C GLY A 184 13.44 -21.38 -3.32
N GLU A 185 14.10 -20.34 -2.79
CA GLU A 185 13.87 -19.83 -1.44
C GLU A 185 13.58 -18.31 -1.48
N PRO A 186 12.32 -17.91 -1.71
CA PRO A 186 11.97 -16.50 -1.84
C PRO A 186 12.14 -15.76 -0.51
N VAL A 187 12.89 -14.66 -0.55
CA VAL A 187 13.11 -13.77 0.60
C VAL A 187 12.09 -12.64 0.54
N SER A 188 11.32 -12.46 1.62
CA SER A 188 10.37 -11.35 1.74
C SER A 188 10.95 -10.15 2.49
N ARG A 189 10.55 -8.94 2.11
CA ARG A 189 10.89 -7.69 2.79
C ARG A 189 9.68 -6.77 2.89
N ASP A 190 9.46 -6.20 4.08
CA ASP A 190 8.41 -5.21 4.28
C ASP A 190 8.77 -3.87 3.62
N LEU A 191 7.76 -3.26 3.02
CA LEU A 191 7.88 -1.97 2.36
C LEU A 191 7.65 -0.82 3.35
N PRO A 192 8.47 0.24 3.28
CA PRO A 192 8.26 1.43 4.09
C PRO A 192 6.91 2.08 3.78
N SER A 193 6.45 2.92 4.71
CA SER A 193 5.25 3.75 4.51
C SER A 193 5.47 4.98 3.63
N GLY A 194 6.71 5.21 3.18
CA GLY A 194 7.11 6.37 2.39
C GLY A 194 7.92 5.97 1.14
N PRO A 195 8.64 6.93 0.55
CA PRO A 195 9.30 6.71 -0.74
C PRO A 195 10.37 5.63 -0.65
N LEU A 196 10.49 4.87 -1.74
CA LEU A 196 11.58 3.92 -1.93
C LEU A 196 12.87 4.73 -2.08
N ARG A 197 13.82 4.51 -1.18
CA ARG A 197 15.17 5.11 -1.24
C ARG A 197 16.12 4.18 -1.98
#